data_AF-A0A5E4CBD1-F1
#
_entry.id   AF-A0A5E4CBD1-F1
#
_cell.length_a   1.000
_cell.length_b   1.000
_cell.length_c   1.000
_cell.angle_alpha   90.00
_cell.angle_beta   90.00
_cell.angle_gamma   90.00
#
_symmetry.space_group_name_H-M   'P 1'
#
loop_
_entity.id
_entity.type
_entity.pdbx_description
1 polymer ?
#
loop_
_entity_poly.entity_id
_entity_poly.type
_entity_poly.pdbx_seq_one_letter_code
_entity_poly.pdbx_strand_id
1 'polypeptide(L)' 'AGPDFSRTLLKRVTLVKVGGEVVIECKPKASPKPVYTWKKGKDLLRENE' A
#
# COMPACT_ATOMS: atom_id res chain seq x y z
N ALA A 1 6.47 19.60 -0.23
CA ALA A 1 5.30 18.91 -0.84
C ALA A 1 5.25 17.48 -0.31
N GLY A 2 4.08 16.95 0.01
CA GLY A 2 3.90 15.56 0.46
C GLY A 2 3.62 14.59 -0.70
N PRO A 3 3.56 13.28 -0.45
CA PRO A 3 3.13 12.31 -1.45
C PRO A 3 1.70 12.58 -1.94
N ASP A 4 1.51 12.64 -3.25
CA ASP A 4 0.20 12.86 -3.89
C ASP A 4 -0.37 11.53 -4.42
N PHE A 5 -1.59 11.19 -3.98
CA PHE A 5 -2.31 9.99 -4.38
C PHE A 5 -3.48 10.27 -5.33
N SER A 6 -3.70 11.52 -5.76
CA SER A 6 -4.84 11.91 -6.60
C SER A 6 -4.98 11.08 -7.88
N ARG A 7 -3.86 10.59 -8.42
CA ARG A 7 -3.79 9.75 -9.64
C ARG A 7 -3.60 8.25 -9.36
N THR A 8 -3.38 7.87 -8.11
CA THR A 8 -3.07 6.49 -7.68
C THR A 8 -3.82 6.15 -6.40
N LEU A 9 -5.13 6.41 -6.43
CA LEU A 9 -6.06 6.06 -5.35
C LEU A 9 -6.07 4.54 -5.13
N LEU A 10 -5.89 4.14 -3.88
CA LEU A 10 -5.97 2.73 -3.50
C LEU A 10 -7.42 2.26 -3.51
N LYS A 11 -7.61 0.99 -3.89
CA LYS A 11 -8.90 0.32 -3.75
C LYS A 11 -9.24 0.18 -2.26
N ARG A 12 -10.45 0.57 -1.87
CA ARG A 12 -10.93 0.43 -0.48
C ARG A 12 -11.09 -1.04 -0.06
N VAL A 13 -11.45 -1.90 -1.01
CA VAL A 13 -11.64 -3.33 -0.79
C VAL A 13 -10.99 -4.09 -1.94
N THR A 14 -10.22 -5.12 -1.59
CA THR A 14 -9.65 -6.07 -2.54
C THR A 14 -10.10 -7.47 -2.13
N LEU A 15 -10.87 -8.13 -2.99
CA LEU A 15 -11.33 -9.50 -2.76
C LEU A 15 -10.25 -10.49 -3.23
N VAL A 16 -10.02 -11.53 -2.46
CA VAL A 16 -9.09 -12.61 -2.79
C VAL A 16 -9.71 -13.95 -2.40
N LYS A 17 -9.36 -15.01 -3.13
CA LYS A 17 -9.79 -16.38 -2.81
C LYS A 17 -8.98 -16.91 -1.62
N VAL A 18 -9.55 -17.83 -0.86
CA VAL A 18 -8.80 -18.55 0.19
C VAL A 18 -7.62 -19.28 -0.45
N GLY A 19 -6.42 -19.08 0.08
CA GLY A 19 -5.16 -19.60 -0.47
C GLY A 19 -4.66 -18.87 -1.73
N GLY A 20 -5.35 -17.81 -2.17
CA GLY A 20 -4.92 -16.98 -3.29
C GLY A 20 -3.97 -15.86 -2.86
N GLU A 21 -3.22 -15.34 -3.83
CA GLU A 21 -2.33 -14.19 -3.65
C GLU A 21 -3.04 -12.87 -3.95
N VAL A 22 -2.63 -11.80 -3.28
CA VAL A 22 -3.11 -10.44 -3.53
C VAL A 22 -1.98 -9.44 -3.40
N VAL A 23 -1.95 -8.46 -4.32
CA VAL A 23 -1.01 -7.33 -4.28
C VAL A 23 -1.80 -6.05 -4.04
N ILE A 24 -1.45 -5.30 -2.99
CA ILE A 24 -2.00 -3.97 -2.71
C ILE A 24 -0.98 -2.93 -3.18
N GLU A 25 -1.23 -2.29 -4.31
CA GLU A 25 -0.29 -1.31 -4.86
C GLU A 25 -0.35 0.04 -4.12
N CYS A 26 0.82 0.60 -3.78
CA CYS A 26 0.97 1.94 -3.23
C CYS A 26 2.04 2.70 -4.03
N LYS A 27 1.62 3.65 -4.87
CA LYS A 27 2.52 4.37 -5.80
C LYS A 27 2.16 5.86 -5.86
N PRO A 28 2.38 6.65 -4.79
CA PRO A 28 2.13 8.09 -4.84
C PRO A 28 3.10 8.79 -5.79
N LYS A 29 2.67 9.93 -6.33
CA LYS A 29 3.56 10.90 -6.96
C LYS A 29 4.28 11.67 -5.87
N ALA A 30 5.59 11.45 -5.72
CA ALA A 30 6.39 12.11 -4.71
C ALA A 30 7.81 12.37 -5.22
N SER A 31 8.43 13.44 -4.74
CA SER A 31 9.86 13.73 -4.92
C SER A 31 10.37 14.46 -3.67
N PRO A 32 11.39 13.93 -2.98
CA PRO A 32 12.17 12.72 -3.27
C PRO A 32 11.36 11.41 -3.15
N LYS A 33 12.01 10.27 -3.46
CA LYS A 33 11.39 8.93 -3.36
C LYS A 33 10.88 8.72 -1.92
N PRO A 34 9.62 8.29 -1.72
CA PRO A 34 9.06 8.14 -0.39
C PRO A 34 9.49 6.81 0.24
N VAL A 35 9.38 6.74 1.57
CA VAL A 35 9.49 5.50 2.35
C VAL A 35 8.08 4.94 2.53
N TYR A 36 7.94 3.62 2.38
CA TYR A 36 6.66 2.92 2.51
C TYR A 36 6.58 2.17 3.83
N THR A 37 5.39 2.14 4.43
CA THR A 37 5.12 1.37 5.64
C THR A 37 3.70 0.82 5.56
N TRP A 38 3.52 -0.45 5.88
CA TRP A 38 2.24 -1.13 5.84
C TRP A 38 1.74 -1.43 7.25
N LYS A 39 0.42 -1.37 7.44
CA LYS A 39 -0.25 -1.72 8.71
C LYS A 39 -1.46 -2.60 8.43
N LYS A 40 -1.71 -3.56 9.31
CA LYS A 40 -2.96 -4.35 9.36
C LYS A 40 -3.69 -3.97 10.63
N GLY A 41 -4.76 -3.18 10.51
CA GLY A 41 -5.39 -2.57 11.68
C GLY A 41 -4.44 -1.59 12.37
N LYS A 42 -4.01 -1.91 13.59
CA LYS A 42 -3.06 -1.09 14.37
C LYS A 42 -1.62 -1.63 14.30
N ASP A 43 -1.45 -2.86 13.82
CA ASP A 43 -0.17 -3.57 13.81
C ASP A 43 0.66 -3.16 12.60
N LEU A 44 1.94 -2.87 12.84
CA LEU A 44 2.91 -2.63 11.77
C LEU A 44 3.25 -3.95 11.09
N LEU A 45 2.99 -4.02 9.79
CA LEU A 45 3.47 -5.11 8.96
C LEU A 45 4.93 -4.81 8.62
N ARG A 46 5.80 -5.75 8.99
CA ARG A 46 7.17 -5.77 8.49
C ARG A 46 7.19 -6.56 7.18
N GLU A 47 8.09 -6.17 6.29
CA GLU A 47 8.45 -7.04 5.18
C GLU A 47 8.88 -8.37 5.79
N ASN A 48 8.19 -9.45 5.42
CA ASN A 48 8.67 -10.78 5.74
C ASN A 48 9.81 -11.04 4.77
N GLU A 49 10.96 -11.48 5.29
CA GLU A 49 12.07 -12.00 4.48
C GLU A 49 11.56 -13.09 3.52
#